data_AF-A0AAE0B0R2-F1
#
_entry.id   AF-A0AAE0B0R2-F1
#
_cell.length_a   1.000
_cell.length_b   1.000
_cell.length_c   1.000
_cell.angle_alpha   90.00
_cell.angle_beta   90.00
_cell.angle_gamma   90.00
#
_symmetry.space_group_name_H-M   'P 1'
#
loop_
_entity.id
_entity.type
_entity.pdbx_description
1 polymer ?
#
loop_
_entity_poly.entity_id
_entity_poly.type
_entity_poly.pdbx_seq_one_letter_code
_entity_poly.pdbx_strand_id
1 'polypeptide(L)'
;MVATTTLMSSRQDKNILDNLPCFDGLLGMEEFLDWLDDVESVFDGYPEDKKVRLITCKLRGAASAWWHACVRHSKIKIKTWQHMKKLMISRFLPRDYKNTLFRQYLNCCQGDGSVQEYADEFYRLSARTSIYSLKESEGYQIAKFIVGLRVEIGDKISPRSFHPHSTLSDAIRLATLVEQQQQMHEHES
;
A
#
# COMPACT_ATOMS: atom_id res chain seq x y z
N MET A 1 47.54 4.56 1.29
CA MET A 1 46.25 4.05 0.76
C MET A 1 45.12 4.90 1.30
N VAL A 2 44.51 5.79 0.50
CA VAL A 2 43.07 6.08 0.58
C VAL A 2 42.66 6.86 -0.66
N ALA A 3 41.99 6.19 -1.60
CA ALA A 3 41.30 6.81 -2.72
C ALA A 3 40.11 5.92 -3.09
N THR A 4 39.14 5.79 -2.17
CA THR A 4 37.98 4.92 -2.40
C THR A 4 36.77 5.41 -1.60
N THR A 5 36.23 6.61 -1.91
CA THR A 5 34.90 6.97 -1.39
C THR A 5 34.05 7.85 -2.31
N THR A 6 34.60 8.59 -3.28
CA THR A 6 33.78 9.55 -4.06
C THR A 6 33.10 8.96 -5.32
N LEU A 7 33.57 7.81 -5.85
CA LEU A 7 33.07 7.26 -7.13
C LEU A 7 31.88 6.30 -7.00
N MET A 8 31.64 5.71 -5.82
CA MET A 8 30.52 4.77 -5.61
C MET A 8 29.15 5.48 -5.56
N SER A 9 29.13 6.77 -5.19
CA SER A 9 27.88 7.55 -5.16
C SER A 9 27.26 7.73 -6.55
N SER A 10 28.03 7.83 -7.64
CA SER A 10 27.44 8.06 -8.98
C SER A 10 26.85 6.79 -9.60
N ARG A 11 27.51 5.63 -9.42
CA ARG A 11 27.03 4.35 -9.97
C ARG A 11 25.77 3.85 -9.26
N GLN A 12 25.72 3.95 -7.94
CA GLN A 12 24.55 3.53 -7.17
C GLN A 12 23.37 4.48 -7.41
N ASP A 13 23.60 5.80 -7.41
CA ASP A 13 22.55 6.79 -7.74
C ASP A 13 22.00 6.56 -9.16
N LYS A 14 22.85 6.23 -10.13
CA LYS A 14 22.42 5.87 -11.49
C LYS A 14 21.59 4.59 -11.51
N ASN A 15 21.99 3.54 -10.81
CA ASN A 15 21.23 2.29 -10.74
C ASN A 15 19.84 2.50 -10.13
N ILE A 16 19.75 3.24 -9.02
CA ILE A 16 18.46 3.62 -8.43
C ILE A 16 17.64 4.43 -9.42
N LEU A 17 18.24 5.44 -10.05
CA LEU A 17 17.56 6.24 -11.05
C LEU A 17 17.03 5.37 -12.19
N ASP A 18 17.80 4.44 -12.73
CA ASP A 18 17.37 3.58 -13.84
C ASP A 18 16.16 2.72 -13.46
N ASN A 19 16.10 2.23 -12.21
CA ASN A 19 14.99 1.43 -11.68
C ASN A 19 13.74 2.24 -11.28
N LEU A 20 13.86 3.57 -11.10
CA LEU A 20 12.70 4.39 -10.73
C LEU A 20 11.71 4.54 -11.89
N PRO A 21 10.40 4.30 -11.66
CA PRO A 21 9.37 4.49 -12.67
C PRO A 21 9.12 5.98 -12.96
N CYS A 22 8.72 6.30 -14.20
CA CYS A 22 8.36 7.67 -14.58
C CYS A 22 6.91 7.99 -14.21
N PHE A 23 6.64 9.27 -13.91
CA PHE A 23 5.29 9.76 -13.64
C PHE A 23 5.02 11.05 -14.38
N ASP A 24 3.99 11.05 -15.22
CA ASP A 24 3.59 12.21 -16.04
C ASP A 24 2.47 13.05 -15.41
N GLY A 25 1.82 12.54 -14.36
CA GLY A 25 0.71 13.19 -13.68
C GLY A 25 -0.67 12.84 -14.23
N LEU A 26 -0.78 11.84 -15.12
CA LEU A 26 -2.02 11.46 -15.80
C LEU A 26 -2.51 10.04 -15.43
N LEU A 27 -1.79 9.32 -14.56
CA LEU A 27 -2.23 8.03 -14.05
C LEU A 27 -3.58 8.14 -13.34
N GLY A 28 -4.40 7.09 -13.46
CA GLY A 28 -5.57 6.91 -12.61
C GLY A 28 -5.15 6.71 -11.14
N MET A 29 -6.14 6.67 -10.25
CA MET A 29 -5.87 6.66 -8.81
C MET A 29 -5.12 5.40 -8.37
N GLU A 30 -5.53 4.22 -8.85
CA GLU A 30 -4.88 2.96 -8.49
C GLU A 30 -3.48 2.87 -9.11
N GLU A 31 -3.32 3.26 -10.37
CA GLU A 31 -2.01 3.25 -11.03
C GLU A 31 -1.03 4.23 -10.38
N PHE A 32 -1.52 5.38 -9.89
CA PHE A 32 -0.71 6.31 -9.10
C PHE A 32 -0.27 5.70 -7.76
N LEU A 33 -1.13 4.93 -7.11
CA LEU A 33 -0.79 4.27 -5.85
C LEU A 33 0.22 3.13 -6.08
N ASP A 34 0.05 2.35 -7.13
CA ASP A 34 1.03 1.33 -7.53
C ASP A 34 2.39 1.97 -7.85
N TRP A 35 2.38 3.09 -8.57
CA TRP A 35 3.60 3.86 -8.82
C TRP A 35 4.28 4.32 -7.52
N LEU A 36 3.52 4.74 -6.49
CA LEU A 36 4.09 5.10 -5.20
C LEU A 36 4.72 3.90 -4.49
N ASP A 37 4.10 2.73 -4.56
CA ASP A 37 4.60 1.50 -3.95
C ASP A 37 5.88 1.02 -4.64
N ASP A 38 5.94 1.10 -5.97
CA ASP A 38 7.16 0.82 -6.75
C ASP A 38 8.32 1.74 -6.36
N VAL A 39 8.04 3.04 -6.18
CA VAL A 39 9.07 4.01 -5.77
C VAL A 39 9.55 3.75 -4.35
N GLU A 40 8.66 3.42 -3.41
CA GLU A 40 9.03 3.06 -2.04
C GLU A 40 9.89 1.80 -2.02
N SER A 41 9.55 0.80 -2.82
CA SER A 41 10.34 -0.44 -2.98
C SER A 41 11.76 -0.15 -3.47
N VAL A 42 11.91 0.69 -4.50
CA VAL A 42 13.23 1.10 -5.01
C VAL A 42 14.02 1.95 -3.99
N PHE A 43 13.31 2.71 -3.15
CA PHE A 43 13.92 3.55 -2.11
C PHE A 43 14.17 2.85 -0.78
N ASP A 44 13.80 1.57 -0.64
CA ASP A 44 14.07 0.82 0.57
C ASP A 44 15.58 0.71 0.84
N GLY A 45 15.97 0.98 2.08
CA GLY A 45 17.39 1.08 2.48
C GLY A 45 18.21 2.20 1.82
N TYR A 46 17.62 3.07 0.99
CA TYR A 46 18.35 4.12 0.27
C TYR A 46 18.44 5.45 1.06
N PRO A 47 19.54 6.23 0.97
CA PRO A 47 19.72 7.46 1.74
C PRO A 47 18.67 8.55 1.44
N GLU A 48 18.02 9.05 2.50
CA GLU A 48 16.90 10.00 2.42
C GLU A 48 17.26 11.33 1.74
N ASP A 49 18.48 11.83 1.96
CA ASP A 49 18.99 13.10 1.42
C ASP A 49 19.12 13.10 -0.11
N LYS A 50 19.06 11.93 -0.75
CA LYS A 50 19.18 11.76 -2.21
C LYS A 50 17.85 11.50 -2.91
N LYS A 51 16.85 10.93 -2.22
CA LYS A 51 15.60 10.43 -2.83
C LYS A 51 14.86 11.50 -3.63
N VAL A 52 14.64 12.68 -3.04
CA VAL A 52 13.93 13.80 -3.69
C VAL A 52 14.60 14.21 -5.00
N ARG A 53 15.93 14.27 -5.02
CA ARG A 53 16.68 14.62 -6.23
C ARG A 53 16.50 13.58 -7.33
N LEU A 54 16.47 12.29 -6.99
CA LEU A 54 16.32 11.22 -7.98
C LEU A 54 14.92 11.14 -8.55
N ILE A 55 13.89 11.16 -7.69
CA ILE A 55 12.50 11.03 -8.15
C ILE A 55 12.05 12.24 -8.98
N THR A 56 12.59 13.43 -8.70
CA THR A 56 12.27 14.64 -9.49
C THR A 56 12.78 14.55 -10.93
N CYS A 57 13.87 13.81 -11.19
CA CYS A 57 14.34 13.49 -12.55
C CYS A 57 13.39 12.57 -13.32
N LYS A 58 12.47 11.87 -12.63
CA LYS A 58 11.50 10.94 -13.21
C LYS A 58 10.10 11.53 -13.39
N LEU A 59 9.89 12.76 -12.92
CA LEU A 59 8.66 13.51 -13.18
C LEU A 59 8.67 14.08 -14.60
N ARG A 60 7.56 13.90 -15.31
CA ARG A 60 7.32 14.40 -16.67
C ARG A 60 6.00 15.15 -16.72
N GLY A 61 5.72 15.80 -17.85
CA GLY A 61 4.40 16.39 -18.13
C GLY A 61 3.83 17.26 -17.00
N ALA A 62 2.59 16.96 -16.62
CA ALA A 62 1.85 17.68 -15.58
C ALA A 62 2.52 17.55 -14.20
N ALA A 63 3.10 16.40 -13.87
CA ALA A 63 3.79 16.18 -12.60
C ALA A 63 5.05 17.06 -12.46
N SER A 64 5.85 17.17 -13.53
CA SER A 64 7.03 18.05 -13.55
C SER A 64 6.63 19.53 -13.43
N ALA A 65 5.59 19.95 -14.15
CA ALA A 65 5.08 21.32 -14.07
C ALA A 65 4.59 21.67 -12.65
N TRP A 66 3.84 20.76 -12.02
CA TRP A 66 3.39 20.90 -10.64
C TRP A 66 4.57 21.00 -9.67
N TRP A 67 5.55 20.10 -9.76
CA TRP A 67 6.72 20.10 -8.87
C TRP A 67 7.45 21.44 -8.92
N HIS A 68 7.70 21.94 -10.13
CA HIS A 68 8.33 23.23 -10.34
C HIS A 68 7.53 24.41 -9.77
N ALA A 69 6.21 24.40 -9.95
CA ALA A 69 5.33 25.41 -9.36
C ALA A 69 5.38 25.35 -7.81
N CYS A 70 5.30 24.15 -7.23
CA CYS A 70 5.41 23.94 -5.79
C CYS A 70 6.72 24.48 -5.25
N VAL A 71 7.88 24.05 -5.77
CA VAL A 71 9.18 24.47 -5.23
C VAL A 71 9.45 25.96 -5.42
N ARG A 72 9.09 26.53 -6.59
CA ARG A 72 9.37 27.95 -6.89
C ARG A 72 8.46 28.92 -6.15
N HIS A 73 7.17 28.60 -6.00
CA HIS A 73 6.19 29.58 -5.48
C HIS A 73 6.01 29.49 -3.97
N SER A 74 6.22 28.32 -3.36
CA SER A 74 5.83 28.10 -1.97
C SER A 74 6.93 28.42 -0.93
N LYS A 75 8.18 28.68 -1.36
CA LYS A 75 9.38 28.71 -0.49
C LYS A 75 9.53 27.44 0.39
N ILE A 76 8.76 26.37 0.13
CA ILE A 76 8.80 25.13 0.91
C ILE A 76 10.07 24.37 0.52
N LYS A 77 10.96 24.16 1.49
CA LYS A 77 12.12 23.28 1.33
C LYS A 77 11.68 21.83 1.54
N ILE A 78 11.36 21.14 0.46
CA ILE A 78 11.04 19.71 0.48
C ILE A 78 12.37 18.94 0.51
N LYS A 79 12.74 18.44 1.69
CA LYS A 79 14.02 17.75 1.93
C LYS A 79 13.91 16.23 2.03
N THR A 80 12.70 15.71 2.22
CA THR A 80 12.47 14.28 2.44
C THR A 80 11.47 13.75 1.43
N TRP A 81 11.65 12.49 1.04
CA TRP A 81 10.71 11.77 0.20
C TRP A 81 9.34 11.70 0.87
N GLN A 82 9.28 11.47 2.17
CA GLN A 82 8.02 11.42 2.92
C GLN A 82 7.22 12.74 2.86
N HIS A 83 7.89 13.90 2.83
CA HIS A 83 7.21 15.18 2.62
C HIS A 83 6.72 15.29 1.17
N MET A 84 7.57 14.96 0.19
CA MET A 84 7.18 14.97 -1.23
C MET A 84 5.98 14.05 -1.50
N LYS A 85 5.99 12.82 -0.98
CA LYS A 85 4.90 11.84 -1.08
C LYS A 85 3.58 12.39 -0.58
N LYS A 86 3.55 13.04 0.59
CA LYS A 86 2.33 13.69 1.14
C LYS A 86 1.78 14.76 0.20
N LEU A 87 2.65 15.56 -0.40
CA LEU A 87 2.24 16.60 -1.35
C LEU A 87 1.72 16.01 -2.66
N MET A 88 2.34 14.92 -3.15
CA MET A 88 1.87 14.20 -4.33
C MET A 88 0.50 13.56 -4.08
N ILE A 89 0.32 12.87 -2.95
CA ILE A 89 -0.98 12.31 -2.54
C ILE A 89 -2.06 13.40 -2.51
N SER A 90 -1.76 14.56 -1.88
CA SER A 90 -2.73 15.67 -1.82
C SER A 90 -3.03 16.31 -3.18
N ARG A 91 -2.16 16.13 -4.18
CA ARG A 91 -2.31 16.73 -5.50
C ARG A 91 -3.05 15.83 -6.48
N PHE A 92 -2.71 14.55 -6.47
CA PHE A 92 -3.12 13.58 -7.50
C PHE A 92 -4.26 12.67 -7.06
N LEU A 93 -4.58 12.61 -5.76
CA LEU A 93 -5.79 11.93 -5.29
C LEU A 93 -6.92 12.92 -4.98
N PRO A 94 -8.19 12.50 -5.09
CA PRO A 94 -9.33 13.26 -4.60
C PRO A 94 -9.19 13.65 -3.13
N ARG A 95 -9.71 14.82 -2.77
CA ARG A 95 -9.61 15.38 -1.40
C ARG A 95 -10.23 14.44 -0.36
N ASP A 96 -11.29 13.74 -0.72
CA ASP A 96 -12.03 12.80 0.10
C ASP A 96 -11.56 11.35 -0.03
N TYR A 97 -10.55 11.06 -0.86
CA TYR A 97 -10.05 9.71 -1.11
C TYR A 97 -9.70 8.97 0.19
N LYS A 98 -9.05 9.68 1.13
CA LYS A 98 -8.78 9.16 2.47
C LYS A 98 -10.05 8.60 3.15
N ASN A 99 -11.13 9.37 3.13
CA ASN A 99 -12.39 8.98 3.77
C ASN A 99 -13.09 7.87 3.00
N THR A 100 -13.07 7.91 1.67
CA THR A 100 -13.63 6.86 0.80
C THR A 100 -12.92 5.53 1.05
N LEU A 101 -11.60 5.54 1.08
CA LEU A 101 -10.78 4.36 1.35
C LEU A 101 -11.10 3.79 2.74
N PHE A 102 -11.22 4.62 3.78
CA PHE A 102 -11.61 4.12 5.10
C PHE A 102 -13.00 3.51 5.13
N ARG A 103 -13.97 4.12 4.44
CA ARG A 103 -15.32 3.55 4.37
C ARG A 103 -15.31 2.22 3.66
N GLN A 104 -14.59 2.10 2.55
CA GLN A 104 -14.42 0.83 1.84
C GLN A 104 -13.76 -0.21 2.76
N TYR A 105 -12.68 0.17 3.45
CA TYR A 105 -11.98 -0.77 4.33
C TYR A 105 -12.80 -1.17 5.55
N LEU A 106 -13.58 -0.27 6.15
CA LEU A 106 -14.45 -0.58 7.30
C LEU A 106 -15.65 -1.45 6.90
N ASN A 107 -16.18 -1.26 5.70
CA ASN A 107 -17.30 -2.02 5.18
C ASN A 107 -16.86 -3.22 4.32
N CYS A 108 -15.58 -3.56 4.32
CA CYS A 108 -15.05 -4.70 3.58
C CYS A 108 -15.58 -5.98 4.23
N CYS A 109 -16.38 -6.73 3.49
CA CYS A 109 -16.95 -8.00 3.91
C CYS A 109 -17.00 -8.97 2.73
N GLN A 110 -17.17 -10.26 3.03
CA GLN A 110 -17.15 -11.33 2.05
C GLN A 110 -18.30 -11.23 1.04
N GLY A 111 -19.48 -10.79 1.48
CA GLY A 111 -20.69 -10.76 0.64
C GLY A 111 -20.95 -12.12 0.00
N ASP A 112 -21.39 -12.15 -1.26
CA ASP A 112 -21.67 -13.37 -2.02
C ASP A 112 -20.43 -13.97 -2.73
N GLY A 113 -19.25 -13.37 -2.54
CA GLY A 113 -17.98 -13.88 -3.08
C GLY A 113 -17.34 -14.97 -2.23
N SER A 114 -16.28 -15.56 -2.77
CA SER A 114 -15.45 -16.54 -2.04
C SER A 114 -14.63 -15.88 -0.93
N VAL A 115 -14.17 -16.68 0.03
CA VAL A 115 -13.23 -16.21 1.06
C VAL A 115 -11.95 -15.65 0.44
N GLN A 116 -11.49 -16.21 -0.69
CA GLN A 116 -10.27 -15.75 -1.35
C GLN A 116 -10.45 -14.36 -1.97
N GLU A 117 -11.54 -14.12 -2.71
CA GLU A 117 -11.82 -12.81 -3.29
C GLU A 117 -11.96 -11.73 -2.20
N TYR A 118 -12.59 -12.09 -1.08
CA TYR A 118 -12.67 -11.22 0.08
C TYR A 118 -11.30 -10.92 0.69
N ALA A 119 -10.46 -11.95 0.86
CA ALA A 119 -9.11 -11.79 1.39
C ALA A 119 -8.25 -10.87 0.51
N ASP A 120 -8.33 -11.03 -0.81
CA ASP A 120 -7.59 -10.21 -1.77
C ASP A 120 -8.01 -8.73 -1.66
N GLU A 121 -9.32 -8.45 -1.59
CA GLU A 121 -9.82 -7.08 -1.43
C GLU A 121 -9.47 -6.50 -0.05
N PHE A 122 -9.54 -7.31 1.01
CA PHE A 122 -9.14 -6.90 2.35
C PHE A 122 -7.65 -6.52 2.40
N TYR A 123 -6.77 -7.33 1.80
CA TYR A 123 -5.34 -7.02 1.69
C TYR A 123 -5.11 -5.76 0.89
N ARG A 124 -5.77 -5.61 -0.27
CA ARG A 124 -5.65 -4.43 -1.12
C ARG A 124 -6.02 -3.16 -0.36
N LEU A 125 -7.19 -3.13 0.29
CA LEU A 125 -7.65 -1.99 1.08
C LEU A 125 -6.73 -1.72 2.28
N SER A 126 -6.33 -2.77 3.01
CA SER A 126 -5.40 -2.64 4.14
C SER A 126 -4.06 -2.04 3.69
N ALA A 127 -3.49 -2.52 2.59
CA ALA A 127 -2.24 -2.01 2.05
C ALA A 127 -2.36 -0.52 1.68
N ARG A 128 -3.46 -0.12 1.03
CA ARG A 128 -3.69 1.29 0.68
C ARG A 128 -3.88 2.19 1.90
N THR A 129 -4.45 1.72 3.01
CA THR A 129 -4.56 2.57 4.21
C THR A 129 -3.20 2.91 4.82
N SER A 130 -2.17 2.08 4.58
CA SER A 130 -0.80 2.31 5.06
C SER A 130 -0.16 3.59 4.49
N ILE A 131 -0.63 4.10 3.35
CA ILE A 131 -0.16 5.37 2.77
C ILE A 131 -0.41 6.56 3.71
N TYR A 132 -1.41 6.43 4.60
CA TYR A 132 -1.74 7.43 5.62
C TYR A 132 -1.08 7.14 6.97
N SER A 133 -0.05 6.27 7.00
CA SER A 133 0.70 5.86 8.19
C SER A 133 -0.18 5.22 9.26
N LEU A 134 -1.27 4.58 8.86
CA LEU A 134 -2.10 3.77 9.74
C LEU A 134 -1.62 2.33 9.62
N LYS A 135 -0.82 1.89 10.59
CA LYS A 135 -0.47 0.48 10.73
C LYS A 135 -1.34 -0.10 11.83
N GLU A 136 -2.17 -1.06 11.47
CA GLU A 136 -2.95 -1.84 12.42
C GLU A 136 -2.11 -3.02 12.93
N SER A 137 -2.44 -3.55 14.11
CA SER A 137 -1.84 -4.79 14.58
C SER A 137 -2.46 -5.98 13.86
N GLU A 138 -1.67 -7.06 13.68
CA GLU A 138 -2.15 -8.33 13.11
C GLU A 138 -3.43 -8.81 13.82
N GLY A 139 -3.46 -8.76 15.16
CA GLY A 139 -4.64 -9.16 15.93
C GLY A 139 -5.89 -8.33 15.61
N TYR A 140 -5.73 -7.03 15.34
CA TYR A 140 -6.85 -6.18 14.93
C TYR A 140 -7.32 -6.53 13.51
N GLN A 141 -6.38 -6.76 12.58
CA GLN A 141 -6.70 -7.17 11.22
C GLN A 141 -7.43 -8.51 11.18
N ILE A 142 -6.98 -9.49 11.98
CA ILE A 142 -7.65 -10.80 12.13
C ILE A 142 -9.08 -10.62 12.64
N ALA A 143 -9.26 -9.86 13.73
CA ALA A 143 -10.59 -9.64 14.31
C ALA A 143 -11.53 -8.98 13.30
N LYS A 144 -11.04 -7.97 12.57
CA LYS A 144 -11.82 -7.29 11.53
C LYS A 144 -12.14 -8.20 10.35
N PHE A 145 -11.16 -8.98 9.88
CA PHE A 145 -11.35 -9.94 8.81
C PHE A 145 -12.46 -10.94 9.14
N ILE A 146 -12.42 -11.51 10.35
CA ILE A 146 -13.43 -12.47 10.82
C ILE A 146 -14.82 -11.85 10.90
N VAL A 147 -14.93 -10.61 11.40
CA VAL A 147 -16.22 -9.88 11.47
C VAL A 147 -16.81 -9.65 10.08
N GLY A 148 -15.97 -9.49 9.05
CA GLY A 148 -16.42 -9.34 7.67
C GLY A 148 -16.69 -10.65 6.93
N LEU A 149 -16.38 -11.82 7.51
CA LEU A 149 -16.76 -13.12 6.91
C LEU A 149 -18.28 -13.32 6.98
N ARG A 150 -18.80 -14.18 6.10
CA ARG A 150 -20.18 -14.67 6.23
C ARG A 150 -20.37 -15.35 7.59
N VAL A 151 -21.56 -15.19 8.17
CA VAL A 151 -21.88 -15.68 9.52
C VAL A 151 -21.61 -17.18 9.65
N GLU A 152 -21.94 -17.95 8.62
CA GLU A 152 -21.78 -19.41 8.59
C GLU A 152 -20.32 -19.86 8.68
N ILE A 153 -19.38 -18.99 8.27
CA ILE A 153 -17.93 -19.22 8.33
C ILE A 153 -17.37 -18.58 9.60
N GLY A 154 -17.73 -17.32 9.88
CA GLY A 154 -17.24 -16.55 11.02
C GLY A 154 -17.57 -17.18 12.38
N ASP A 155 -18.76 -17.79 12.53
CA ASP A 155 -19.15 -18.46 13.76
C ASP A 155 -18.29 -19.70 14.07
N LYS A 156 -17.80 -20.38 13.02
CA LYS A 156 -16.88 -21.53 13.16
C LYS A 156 -15.46 -21.09 13.48
N ILE A 157 -15.12 -19.83 13.21
CA ILE A 157 -13.77 -19.28 13.29
C ILE A 157 -13.78 -18.09 14.25
N SER A 158 -13.91 -18.38 15.53
CA SER A 158 -13.93 -17.35 16.56
C SER A 158 -12.59 -16.59 16.62
N PRO A 159 -12.57 -15.25 16.77
CA PRO A 159 -11.34 -14.49 16.98
C PRO A 159 -10.53 -14.95 18.21
N ARG A 160 -11.20 -15.58 19.19
CA ARG A 160 -10.56 -16.13 20.40
C ARG A 160 -9.73 -17.38 20.12
N SER A 161 -9.92 -18.02 18.97
CA SER A 161 -9.16 -19.20 18.54
C SER A 161 -7.76 -18.85 18.05
N PHE A 162 -7.45 -17.57 17.86
CA PHE A 162 -6.15 -17.11 17.40
C PHE A 162 -5.24 -16.72 18.56
N HIS A 163 -4.00 -17.14 18.48
CA HIS A 163 -2.96 -16.82 19.45
C HIS A 163 -2.37 -15.42 19.16
N PRO A 164 -1.67 -14.79 20.12
CA PRO A 164 -1.02 -13.50 19.91
C PRO A 164 -0.02 -13.46 18.75
N HIS A 165 0.47 -14.61 18.29
CA HIS A 165 1.40 -14.76 17.17
C HIS A 165 0.73 -15.25 15.87
N SER A 166 -0.60 -15.41 15.88
CA SER A 166 -1.34 -15.73 14.66
C SER A 166 -1.27 -14.57 13.68
N THR A 167 -1.27 -14.92 12.41
CA THR A 167 -1.24 -13.97 11.30
C THR A 167 -2.58 -13.90 10.59
N LEU A 168 -2.82 -12.84 9.83
CA LEU A 168 -4.00 -12.78 8.97
C LEU A 168 -4.07 -13.97 7.99
N SER A 169 -2.92 -14.46 7.50
CA SER A 169 -2.85 -15.63 6.63
C SER A 169 -3.37 -16.92 7.30
N ASP A 170 -3.18 -17.07 8.62
CA ASP A 170 -3.75 -18.19 9.36
C ASP A 170 -5.27 -18.14 9.40
N ALA A 171 -5.83 -16.94 9.58
CA ALA A 171 -7.27 -16.73 9.60
C ALA A 171 -7.91 -16.99 8.23
N ILE A 172 -7.28 -16.50 7.15
CA ILE A 172 -7.72 -16.74 5.77
C ILE A 172 -7.72 -18.23 5.47
N ARG A 173 -6.61 -18.93 5.75
CA ARG A 173 -6.50 -20.37 5.50
C ARG A 173 -7.60 -21.16 6.21
N LEU A 174 -7.89 -20.85 7.47
CA LEU A 174 -8.97 -21.50 8.21
C LEU A 174 -10.35 -21.19 7.60
N ALA A 175 -10.59 -19.94 7.19
CA ALA A 175 -11.84 -19.54 6.54
C ALA A 175 -12.05 -20.27 5.20
N THR A 176 -11.01 -20.39 4.39
CA THR A 176 -11.06 -21.14 3.13
C THR A 176 -11.37 -22.62 3.35
N LEU A 177 -10.77 -23.25 4.37
CA LEU A 177 -11.05 -24.65 4.69
C LEU A 177 -12.51 -24.87 5.11
N VAL A 178 -13.07 -23.94 5.90
CA VAL A 178 -14.47 -24.00 6.32
C VAL A 178 -15.42 -23.81 5.13
N GLU A 179 -15.11 -22.88 4.22
CA GLU A 179 -15.88 -22.65 3.00
C GLU A 179 -15.90 -23.90 2.10
N GLN A 180 -14.74 -24.56 1.91
CA GLN A 180 -14.64 -25.79 1.13
C GLN A 180 -15.47 -26.94 1.74
N GLN A 181 -15.47 -27.08 3.07
CA GLN A 181 -16.28 -28.09 3.75
C GLN A 181 -17.77 -27.87 3.54
N GLN A 182 -18.24 -26.61 3.55
CA GLN A 182 -19.64 -26.28 3.29
C GLN A 182 -20.04 -26.63 1.87
N GLN A 183 -19.20 -26.25 0.90
CA GLN A 183 -19.46 -26.56 -0.51
C GLN A 183 -19.53 -28.07 -0.78
N MET A 184 -18.67 -28.89 -0.15
CA MET A 184 -18.74 -30.35 -0.29
C MET A 184 -20.04 -30.93 0.26
N HIS A 185 -20.48 -30.50 1.44
CA HIS A 185 -21.73 -30.98 2.04
C HIS A 185 -22.97 -30.59 1.22
N GLU A 186 -22.96 -29.43 0.58
CA GLU A 186 -24.03 -28.98 -0.32
C GLU A 186 -24.10 -29.79 -1.63
N HIS A 187 -22.96 -30.31 -2.12
CA HIS A 187 -22.94 -31.14 -3.34
C HIS A 187 -23.33 -32.61 -3.07
N GLU A 188 -23.23 -33.06 -1.82
CA GLU A 188 -23.58 -34.42 -1.39
C GLU A 188 -25.03 -34.57 -0.92
N SER A 189 -25.75 -33.47 -0.70
CA SER A 189 -27.14 -33.41 -0.20
C SER A 189 -28.15 -33.19 -1.32
#